data_AF-A0A4Q7ZGR5-F1
#
_entry.id   AF-A0A4Q7ZGR5-F1
#
_cell.length_a   1.000
_cell.length_b   1.000
_cell.length_c   1.000
_cell.angle_alpha   90.00
_cell.angle_beta   90.00
_cell.angle_gamma   90.00
#
_symmetry.space_group_name_H-M   'P 1'
#
loop_
_entity.id
_entity.type
_entity.pdbx_description
1 polymer ?
#
loop_
_entity_poly.entity_id
_entity_poly.type
_entity_poly.pdbx_seq_one_letter_code
_entity_poly.pdbx_strand_id
1 'polypeptide(L)'
;MTESNRTPLEETDQVADAVADDAAVGAFMTGGGPDADSPAFLAPTGEPRIRTGADQPWDPVDLATAQGRDPTPENIERARRELERDGAAAIERTVP
;
A
#
# COMPACT_ATOMS: atom_id res chain seq x y z
N MET A 1 -2.17 -33.87 -23.94
CA MET A 1 -0.77 -34.20 -24.30
C MET A 1 -0.73 -34.17 -25.82
N THR A 2 -0.13 -33.20 -26.50
CA THR A 2 1.27 -32.78 -26.40
C THR A 2 1.47 -31.32 -26.84
N GLU A 3 2.02 -30.52 -25.95
CA GLU A 3 2.64 -29.23 -26.21
C GLU A 3 4.09 -29.52 -26.68
N SER A 4 4.49 -29.16 -27.90
CA SER A 4 5.90 -29.08 -28.31
C SER A 4 6.04 -28.57 -29.75
N ASN A 5 6.42 -27.29 -29.89
CA ASN A 5 7.52 -26.77 -30.73
C ASN A 5 7.22 -25.30 -31.09
N ARG A 6 7.20 -24.45 -30.06
CA ARG A 6 7.40 -23.01 -30.24
C ARG A 6 8.88 -22.89 -30.64
N THR A 7 9.15 -22.48 -31.86
CA THR A 7 10.51 -22.26 -32.38
C THR A 7 11.32 -21.47 -31.34
N PRO A 8 12.57 -21.89 -31.00
CA PRO A 8 13.44 -21.03 -30.20
C PRO A 8 13.51 -19.67 -30.87
N LEU A 9 13.40 -18.58 -30.10
CA LEU A 9 13.59 -17.22 -30.61
C LEU A 9 14.98 -17.18 -31.25
N GLU A 10 15.06 -17.23 -32.58
CA GLU A 10 16.34 -17.09 -33.27
C GLU A 10 16.89 -15.70 -32.92
N GLU A 11 18.12 -15.70 -32.43
CA GLU A 11 18.94 -14.53 -32.15
C GLU A 11 19.14 -13.81 -33.48
N THR A 12 18.23 -12.90 -33.85
CA THR A 12 18.43 -12.09 -35.05
C THR A 12 19.63 -11.18 -34.80
N ASP A 13 20.43 -10.92 -35.84
CA ASP A 13 21.60 -10.04 -35.73
C ASP A 13 21.23 -8.68 -35.12
N GLN A 14 19.98 -8.21 -35.31
CA GLN A 14 19.50 -6.97 -34.68
C GLN A 14 19.30 -7.10 -33.16
N VAL A 15 18.90 -8.27 -32.65
CA VAL A 15 18.79 -8.54 -31.21
C VAL A 15 20.18 -8.73 -30.61
N ALA A 16 21.10 -9.39 -31.33
CA ALA A 16 22.50 -9.50 -30.93
C ALA A 16 23.18 -8.12 -30.84
N ASP A 17 22.98 -7.26 -31.85
CA ASP A 17 23.50 -5.88 -31.86
C ASP A 17 22.88 -5.03 -30.75
N ALA A 18 21.57 -5.17 -30.48
CA ALA A 18 20.91 -4.44 -29.40
C ALA A 18 21.37 -4.86 -27.99
N VAL A 19 21.80 -6.11 -27.81
CA VAL A 19 22.37 -6.60 -26.54
C VAL A 19 23.85 -6.23 -26.41
N ALA A 20 24.58 -6.16 -27.54
CA ALA A 20 25.98 -5.74 -27.58
C ALA A 20 26.16 -4.21 -27.48
N ASP A 21 25.13 -3.42 -27.78
CA ASP A 21 25.11 -1.97 -27.57
C ASP A 21 24.99 -1.65 -26.08
N ASP A 22 26.14 -1.66 -25.39
CA ASP A 22 26.31 -1.22 -24.00
C ASP A 22 26.23 0.32 -23.88
N ALA A 23 25.36 0.95 -24.68
CA ALA A 23 25.02 2.37 -24.61
C ALA A 23 24.09 2.61 -23.42
N ALA A 24 24.53 2.21 -22.23
CA ALA A 24 24.04 2.84 -21.03
C ALA A 24 24.39 4.33 -21.14
N VAL A 25 23.36 5.18 -21.19
CA VAL A 25 23.56 6.63 -21.13
C VAL A 25 24.25 6.90 -19.79
N GLY A 26 25.57 7.13 -19.80
CA GLY A 26 26.41 7.22 -18.60
C GLY A 26 25.96 8.28 -17.60
N ALA A 27 25.10 9.23 -18.03
CA ALA A 27 24.43 10.18 -17.15
C ALA A 27 23.42 9.54 -16.17
N PHE A 28 22.91 8.33 -16.44
CA PHE A 28 21.92 7.61 -15.60
C PHE A 28 22.50 6.39 -14.89
N MET A 29 23.72 5.94 -15.22
CA MET A 29 24.45 4.95 -14.42
C MET A 29 25.04 5.62 -13.18
N THR A 30 24.19 5.99 -12.24
CA THR A 30 24.67 6.28 -10.90
C THR A 30 25.11 4.96 -10.26
N GLY A 31 26.14 4.99 -9.42
CA GLY A 31 26.87 3.81 -8.92
C GLY A 31 26.08 2.87 -7.99
N GLY A 32 24.75 2.77 -8.17
CA GLY A 32 23.83 1.93 -7.41
C GLY A 32 23.64 2.35 -5.94
N GLY A 33 24.28 3.45 -5.54
CA GLY A 33 24.27 3.97 -4.17
C GLY A 33 23.48 5.28 -4.07
N PRO A 34 23.23 5.73 -2.83
CA PRO A 34 22.50 6.97 -2.61
C PRO A 34 23.20 8.18 -3.24
N ASP A 35 22.49 8.91 -4.08
CA ASP A 35 22.94 10.13 -4.73
C ASP A 35 21.84 11.19 -4.80
N ALA A 36 22.09 12.30 -5.49
CA ALA A 36 21.14 13.42 -5.59
C ALA A 36 19.85 13.06 -6.34
N ASP A 37 19.94 12.19 -7.34
CA ASP A 37 18.84 11.71 -8.18
C ASP A 37 18.27 10.38 -7.65
N SER A 38 19.01 9.68 -6.78
CA SER A 38 18.61 8.43 -6.12
C SER A 38 18.87 8.51 -4.61
N PRO A 39 18.04 9.22 -3.82
CA PRO A 39 18.28 9.36 -2.38
C PRO A 39 18.10 8.03 -1.64
N ALA A 40 18.86 7.84 -0.56
CA ALA A 40 18.65 6.72 0.35
C ALA A 40 17.32 6.89 1.09
N PHE A 41 16.42 5.94 0.96
CA PHE A 41 15.26 5.84 1.84
C PHE A 41 15.72 5.34 3.20
N LEU A 42 15.79 6.24 4.19
CA LEU A 42 16.05 5.87 5.57
C LEU A 42 14.86 5.07 6.10
N ALA A 43 15.11 3.81 6.48
CA ALA A 43 14.13 3.06 7.26
C ALA A 43 13.90 3.80 8.59
N PRO A 44 12.65 3.89 9.08
CA PRO A 44 12.39 4.51 10.37
C PRO A 44 13.22 3.84 11.46
N THR A 45 13.92 4.64 12.26
CA THR A 45 14.75 4.16 13.37
C THR A 45 13.85 3.85 14.57
N GLY A 46 13.33 2.62 14.64
CA GLY A 46 12.53 2.14 15.75
C GLY A 46 11.69 0.92 15.37
N GLU A 47 11.17 0.22 16.38
CA GLU A 47 10.18 -0.83 16.13
C GLU A 47 8.90 -0.22 15.53
N PRO A 48 8.29 -0.86 14.51
CA PRO A 48 7.06 -0.36 13.93
C PRO A 48 5.95 -0.36 14.98
N ARG A 49 5.39 0.81 15.27
CA ARG A 49 4.17 0.91 16.08
C ARG A 49 2.98 0.49 15.22
N ILE A 50 2.52 -0.73 15.42
CA ILE A 50 1.28 -1.22 14.80
C ILE A 50 0.12 -0.46 15.45
N ARG A 51 -0.66 0.26 14.65
CA ARG A 51 -1.85 0.98 15.08
C ARG A 51 -3.08 0.33 14.46
N THR A 52 -4.14 0.16 15.24
CA THR A 52 -5.46 -0.26 14.72
C THR A 52 -6.30 0.96 14.39
N GLY A 53 -7.37 0.77 13.62
CA GLY A 53 -8.34 1.83 13.34
C GLY A 53 -9.00 2.40 14.61
N ALA A 54 -9.05 1.62 15.69
CA ALA A 54 -9.66 2.01 16.96
C ALA A 54 -8.73 2.74 17.93
N ASP A 55 -7.43 2.81 17.64
CA ASP A 55 -6.47 3.60 18.43
C ASP A 55 -6.70 5.12 18.32
N GLN A 56 -7.58 5.55 17.40
CA GLN A 56 -7.96 6.93 17.22
C GLN A 56 -9.37 7.18 17.77
N PRO A 57 -9.65 8.37 18.33
CA PRO A 57 -11.01 8.75 18.69
C PRO A 57 -11.86 8.86 17.42
N TRP A 58 -13.08 8.32 17.47
CA TRP A 58 -14.06 8.39 16.39
C TRP A 58 -15.22 9.31 16.77
N ASP A 59 -15.76 10.04 15.80
CA ASP A 59 -17.03 10.73 15.96
C ASP A 59 -18.20 9.71 15.90
N PRO A 60 -19.30 9.92 16.65
CA PRO A 60 -20.51 9.11 16.49
C PRO A 60 -21.03 8.99 15.05
N VAL A 61 -20.90 10.04 14.23
CA VAL A 61 -21.29 10.04 12.82
C VAL A 61 -20.45 9.03 12.02
N ASP A 62 -19.14 8.98 12.29
CA ASP A 62 -18.21 8.07 11.61
C ASP A 62 -18.54 6.62 11.95
N LEU A 63 -18.80 6.34 13.23
CA LEU A 63 -19.19 5.00 13.66
C LEU A 63 -20.52 4.57 13.01
N ALA A 64 -21.52 5.45 12.96
CA ALA A 64 -22.79 5.14 12.29
C ALA A 64 -22.59 4.83 10.80
N THR A 65 -21.77 5.62 10.12
CA THR A 65 -21.46 5.47 8.70
C THR A 65 -20.70 4.16 8.43
N ALA A 66 -19.69 3.84 9.24
CA ALA A 66 -18.91 2.61 9.11
C ALA A 66 -19.74 1.35 9.40
N GLN A 67 -20.75 1.45 10.27
CA GLN A 67 -21.76 0.40 10.46
C GLN A 67 -22.75 0.26 9.28
N GLY A 68 -22.60 1.07 8.23
CA GLY A 68 -23.47 1.07 7.05
C GLY A 68 -24.83 1.72 7.29
N ARG A 69 -24.95 2.60 8.29
CA ARG A 69 -26.20 3.30 8.61
C ARG A 69 -26.14 4.73 8.09
N ASP A 70 -27.28 5.23 7.64
CA ASP A 70 -27.41 6.66 7.32
C ASP A 70 -27.18 7.52 8.58
N PRO A 71 -26.51 8.68 8.47
CA PRO A 71 -26.20 9.56 9.59
C PRO A 71 -27.42 10.38 10.03
N THR A 72 -28.50 9.70 10.40
CA THR A 72 -29.68 10.31 11.00
C THR A 72 -29.43 10.61 12.48
N PRO A 73 -30.13 11.59 13.09
CA PRO A 73 -29.93 11.92 14.51
C PRO A 73 -30.08 10.73 15.46
N GLU A 74 -31.00 9.80 15.16
CA GLU A 74 -31.20 8.58 15.97
C GLU A 74 -30.00 7.63 15.88
N ASN A 75 -29.44 7.43 14.68
CA ASN A 75 -28.27 6.58 14.48
C ASN A 75 -27.01 7.19 15.11
N ILE A 76 -26.87 8.52 15.03
CA ILE A 76 -25.78 9.25 15.67
C ILE A 76 -25.85 9.12 17.21
N GLU A 77 -27.03 9.30 17.81
CA GLU A 77 -27.20 9.15 19.26
C GLU A 77 -26.95 7.71 19.72
N ARG A 78 -27.34 6.73 18.92
CA ARG A 78 -27.00 5.33 19.18
C ARG A 78 -25.48 5.12 19.15
N ALA A 79 -24.80 5.59 18.11
CA ALA A 79 -23.36 5.47 17.97
C ALA A 79 -22.62 6.18 19.12
N ARG A 80 -23.11 7.35 19.56
CA ARG A 80 -22.58 8.06 20.73
C ARG A 80 -22.64 7.19 21.98
N ARG A 81 -23.80 6.58 22.25
CA ARG A 81 -23.98 5.67 23.39
C ARG A 81 -23.08 4.43 23.31
N GLU A 82 -22.87 3.91 22.11
CA GLU A 82 -21.95 2.78 21.90
C GLU A 82 -20.51 3.17 22.17
N LEU A 83 -20.05 4.33 21.68
CA LEU A 83 -18.70 4.85 21.96
C LEU A 83 -18.52 5.16 23.45
N GLU A 84 -19.53 5.71 24.12
CA GLU A 84 -19.48 5.97 25.56
C GLU A 84 -19.45 4.68 26.40
N ARG A 85 -20.14 3.63 25.94
CA ARG A 85 -20.23 2.36 26.67
C ARG A 85 -19.01 1.46 26.42
N ASP A 86 -18.62 1.31 25.16
CA ASP A 86 -17.66 0.29 24.69
C ASP A 86 -16.34 0.90 24.18
N GLY A 87 -16.30 2.19 23.88
CA GLY A 87 -15.10 2.89 23.39
C GLY A 87 -14.48 2.23 22.17
N ALA A 88 -13.17 1.98 22.22
CA ALA A 88 -12.41 1.33 21.15
C ALA A 88 -12.99 -0.03 20.74
N ALA A 89 -13.62 -0.77 21.66
CA ALA A 89 -14.21 -2.08 21.33
C ALA A 89 -15.43 -1.98 20.41
N ALA A 90 -16.15 -0.84 20.37
CA ALA A 90 -17.18 -0.60 19.36
C ALA A 90 -16.57 -0.41 17.96
N ILE A 91 -15.41 0.24 17.90
CA ILE A 91 -14.72 0.57 16.66
C ILE A 91 -14.08 -0.71 16.08
N GLU A 92 -13.33 -1.48 16.88
CA GLU A 92 -12.70 -2.75 16.46
C GLU A 92 -13.70 -3.76 15.87
N ARG A 93 -14.93 -3.75 16.38
CA ARG A 93 -15.99 -4.65 15.88
C ARG A 93 -16.53 -4.22 14.51
N THR A 94 -16.39 -2.93 14.19
CA THR A 94 -16.94 -2.31 12.99
C THR A 94 -15.89 -2.27 11.88
N VAL A 95 -14.65 -1.96 12.21
CA VAL A 95 -13.51 -1.88 11.30
C VAL A 95 -12.36 -2.77 11.80
N PRO A 96 -12.13 -3.94 11.17
CA PRO A 96 -11.05 -4.85 11.54
C PRO A 96 -9.67 -4.42 11.01
#